data_AF-A0A1I4UCU1-F1
#
_entry.id   AF-A0A1I4UCU1-F1
#
_cell.length_a   1.000
_cell.length_b   1.000
_cell.length_c   1.000
_cell.angle_alpha   90.00
_cell.angle_beta   90.00
_cell.angle_gamma   90.00
#
_symmetry.space_group_name_H-M   'P 1'
#
loop_
_entity.id
_entity.type
_entity.pdbx_description
1 polymer ?
#
loop_
_entity_poly.entity_id
_entity_poly.type
_entity_poly.pdbx_seq_one_letter_code
_entity_poly.pdbx_strand_id
1 'polypeptide(L)' 'MKALNMPTPPITFFDHSRHKLQVENLTATLDVLAFHGEERLSQPFRYSIEFTCSERDLDAEHLLG' A
#
# COMPACT_ATOMS: atom_id res chain seq x y z
N MET A 1 13.73 -36.61 -12.27
CA MET A 1 12.33 -36.12 -12.34
C MET A 1 12.39 -34.59 -12.30
N LYS A 2 11.98 -33.90 -13.37
CA LYS A 2 11.94 -32.42 -13.39
C LYS A 2 10.57 -31.99 -12.89
N ALA A 3 10.52 -31.14 -11.86
CA ALA A 3 9.27 -30.52 -11.41
C ALA A 3 8.73 -29.64 -12.55
N LEU A 4 7.45 -29.79 -12.85
CA LEU A 4 6.74 -28.95 -13.81
C LEU A 4 6.52 -27.58 -13.15
N ASN A 5 7.20 -26.54 -13.64
CA ASN A 5 6.90 -25.16 -13.24
C ASN A 5 5.47 -24.82 -13.70
N MET A 6 4.50 -24.89 -12.78
CA MET A 6 3.19 -24.29 -13.00
C MET A 6 3.36 -22.77 -12.98
N PRO A 7 2.87 -22.05 -14.01
CA PRO A 7 2.85 -20.59 -13.96
C PRO A 7 1.90 -20.18 -12.83
N THR A 8 2.41 -19.43 -11.86
CA THR A 8 1.58 -18.78 -10.85
C THR A 8 0.59 -17.88 -11.60
N PRO A 9 -0.73 -18.01 -11.38
CA PRO A 9 -1.68 -17.11 -12.02
C PRO A 9 -1.33 -15.68 -11.61
N PRO A 10 -1.33 -14.72 -12.55
CA PRO A 10 -1.07 -13.33 -12.21
C PRO A 10 -2.10 -12.88 -11.18
N ILE A 11 -1.64 -12.36 -10.05
CA ILE A 11 -2.51 -11.69 -9.09
C ILE A 11 -3.00 -10.43 -9.81
N THR A 12 -4.23 -10.44 -10.29
CA THR A 12 -4.84 -9.27 -10.91
C THR A 12 -5.21 -8.29 -9.82
N PHE A 13 -4.38 -7.26 -9.63
CA PHE A 13 -4.67 -6.14 -8.74
C PHE A 13 -5.36 -5.04 -9.53
N PHE A 14 -6.56 -4.67 -9.13
CA PHE A 14 -7.34 -3.62 -9.77
C PHE A 14 -7.09 -2.29 -9.05
N ASP A 15 -6.03 -1.58 -9.43
CA ASP A 15 -5.77 -0.22 -8.96
C ASP A 15 -6.72 0.76 -9.66
N HIS A 16 -7.87 1.00 -9.05
CA HIS A 16 -8.79 2.08 -9.45
C HIS A 16 -8.62 3.33 -8.58
N SER A 17 -7.61 3.34 -7.69
CA SER A 17 -7.37 4.45 -6.79
C SER A 17 -6.70 5.61 -7.53
N ARG A 18 -7.23 6.82 -7.37
CA ARG A 18 -6.58 8.03 -7.91
C ARG A 18 -5.33 8.43 -7.11
N HIS A 19 -5.26 8.00 -5.86
CA HIS A 19 -4.21 8.34 -4.91
C HIS A 19 -3.32 7.12 -4.70
N LYS A 20 -2.01 7.30 -4.73
CA LYS A 20 -1.05 6.23 -4.44
C LYS A 20 -0.43 6.47 -3.07
N LEU A 21 -0.33 5.41 -2.28
CA LEU A 21 0.41 5.41 -1.03
C LEU A 21 1.68 4.56 -1.20
N GLN A 22 2.83 5.17 -0.90
CA GLN A 22 4.12 4.49 -0.90
C GLN A 22 4.82 4.82 0.42
N VAL A 23 5.30 3.77 1.10
CA VAL A 23 6.12 3.89 2.30
C VAL A 23 7.54 3.46 1.93
N GLU A 24 8.53 4.25 2.31
CA GLU A 24 9.93 3.94 2.00
C GLU A 24 10.34 2.62 2.66
N ASN A 25 11.12 1.81 1.94
CA ASN A 25 11.55 0.46 2.36
C ASN A 25 10.41 -0.56 2.59
N LEU A 26 9.19 -0.28 2.16
CA LEU A 26 8.09 -1.24 2.13
C LEU A 26 7.82 -1.70 0.68
N THR A 27 7.94 -3.01 0.44
CA THR A 27 7.65 -3.60 -0.88
C THR A 27 6.17 -3.89 -1.10
N ALA A 28 5.38 -3.88 -0.03
CA ALA A 28 3.97 -4.20 -0.05
C ALA A 28 3.16 -3.15 -0.83
N THR A 29 2.26 -3.62 -1.69
CA THR A 29 1.34 -2.74 -2.43
C THR A 29 0.19 -2.31 -1.51
N LEU A 30 0.01 -1.00 -1.33
CA LEU A 30 -1.06 -0.41 -0.53
C LEU A 30 -2.11 0.24 -1.46
N ASP A 31 -3.31 -0.33 -1.51
CA ASP A 31 -4.44 0.20 -2.30
C ASP A 31 -5.20 1.28 -1.52
N VAL A 32 -5.29 2.51 -2.02
CA VAL A 32 -5.97 3.58 -1.29
C VAL A 32 -7.48 3.48 -1.46
N LEU A 33 -8.20 3.31 -0.35
CA LEU A 33 -9.66 3.32 -0.28
C LEU A 33 -10.22 4.73 -0.06
N ALA A 34 -9.62 5.47 0.88
CA ALA A 34 -10.03 6.84 1.22
C ALA A 34 -8.82 7.70 1.58
N PHE A 35 -8.90 8.98 1.25
CA PHE A 35 -7.86 9.97 1.51
C PHE A 35 -8.51 11.27 1.99
N HIS A 36 -8.08 11.77 3.15
CA HIS A 36 -8.48 13.07 3.68
C HIS A 36 -7.24 13.87 4.11
N GLY A 37 -7.14 15.12 3.66
CA GLY A 37 -6.03 16.00 3.96
C GLY A 37 -6.46 17.29 4.66
N GLU A 38 -5.74 17.62 5.72
CA GLU A 38 -5.86 18.88 6.44
C GLU A 38 -4.55 19.66 6.30
N GLU A 39 -4.62 20.80 5.60
CA GLU A 39 -3.47 21.65 5.31
C GLU A 39 -3.81 23.11 5.65
N ARG A 40 -2.88 23.81 6.32
CA ARG A 40 -3.01 25.23 6.66
C ARG A 40 -1.65 25.91 6.61
N LEU A 41 -1.65 27.21 6.32
CA LEU A 41 -0.43 28.00 6.34
C LEU A 41 0.20 27.97 7.73
N SER A 42 1.52 27.74 7.77
CA SER A 42 2.32 27.70 9.00
C SER A 42 1.84 26.68 10.04
N GLN A 43 1.17 25.61 9.60
CA GLN A 43 0.82 24.46 10.44
C GLN A 43 1.29 23.16 9.77
N PRO A 44 1.61 22.12 10.55
CA PRO A 44 1.86 20.80 9.98
C PRO A 44 0.65 20.31 9.19
N PHE A 45 0.90 19.59 8.10
CA PHE A 45 -0.15 18.87 7.39
C PHE A 45 -0.54 17.60 8.16
N ARG A 46 -1.77 17.13 7.94
CA ARG A 46 -2.23 15.83 8.40
C ARG A 46 -2.99 15.12 7.27
N TYR A 47 -2.58 13.88 6.98
CA TYR A 47 -3.30 13.01 6.06
C TYR A 47 -3.84 11.79 6.80
N SER A 48 -5.14 11.52 6.64
CA SER A 48 -5.78 10.27 7.05
C SER A 48 -6.01 9.43 5.80
N ILE A 49 -5.41 8.25 5.76
CA ILE A 49 -5.44 7.37 4.59
C ILE A 49 -5.95 6.00 5.04
N GLU A 50 -7.05 5.56 4.44
CA GLU A 50 -7.54 4.18 4.57
C GLU A 50 -7.07 3.39 3.36
N PHE A 51 -6.49 2.21 3.59
CA PHE A 51 -5.94 1.38 2.52
C PHE A 51 -6.18 -0.10 2.77
N THR A 52 -6.06 -0.90 1.71
CA THR A 52 -5.98 -2.37 1.80
C THR A 52 -4.63 -2.87 1.31
N CYS A 53 -4.24 -4.05 1.78
CA CYS A 53 -3.03 -4.74 1.33
C CYS A 53 -3.31 -6.24 1.21
N SER A 54 -2.69 -6.91 0.24
CA SER A 54 -2.75 -8.36 0.09
C SER A 54 -1.87 -9.09 1.13
N GLU A 55 -0.79 -8.44 1.58
CA GLU A 55 0.07 -8.92 2.66
C GLU A 55 -0.64 -8.73 4.00
N ARG A 56 -0.72 -9.80 4.80
CA ARG A 56 -1.46 -9.80 6.08
C ARG A 56 -0.58 -9.48 7.28
N ASP A 57 0.73 -9.63 7.12
CA ASP A 57 1.72 -9.44 8.18
C ASP A 57 2.61 -8.25 7.82
N LEU A 58 2.02 -7.06 7.93
CA LEU A 58 2.74 -5.79 7.75
C LEU A 58 3.42 -5.46 9.06
N ASP A 59 4.75 -5.49 9.05
CA ASP A 59 5.54 -5.13 10.21
C ASP A 59 5.38 -3.63 10.54
N ALA A 60 5.00 -3.36 11.79
CA ALA A 60 4.78 -2.00 12.27
C ALA A 60 6.05 -1.16 12.21
N GLU A 61 7.24 -1.74 12.38
CA GLU A 61 8.52 -1.03 12.29
C GLU A 61 8.80 -0.52 10.86
N HIS A 62 8.25 -1.18 9.84
CA HIS A 62 8.37 -0.72 8.45
C HIS A 62 7.37 0.40 8.12
N LEU A 63 6.31 0.56 8.91
CA LEU A 63 5.27 1.59 8.71
C LEU A 63 5.47 2.82 9.60
N LEU A 64 6.04 2.63 10.79
CA LEU A 64 6.23 3.66 11.80
C LEU A 64 7.74 3.95 11.87
N GLY A 65 8.14 5.10 11.31
CA GLY A 65 9.53 5.57 11.35
C GLY A 65 10.03 5.98 12.72
#